data_AF-A0A930B0V3-F1
#
_entry.id   AF-A0A930B0V3-F1
#
_cell.length_a   1.000
_cell.length_b   1.000
_cell.length_c   1.000
_cell.angle_alpha   90.00
_cell.angle_beta   90.00
_cell.angle_gamma   90.00
#
_symmetry.space_group_name_H-M   'P 1'
#
loop_
_entity.id
_entity.type
_entity.pdbx_description
1 polymer ?
#
loop_
_entity_poly.entity_id
_entity_poly.type
_entity_poly.pdbx_seq_one_letter_code
_entity_poly.pdbx_strand_id
1 'polypeptide(L)'
;LTGNQLKGTVDLSKLTKLQNGKVSIVKNGNNSQIEKIIVSDVAKATALNNSERTNKYTATGEVDQIIDLDPVVKSAIVAESTGPDRNGDGEITISEALAYTGRIDIGIAGVRSLKGLEQFKNISALRIASGDGNTLDANNTKLSLTAFPNMKTLDISNTTLEELEIKNFPKLTRISVVNGNLKNISIVEATELQELSLERNSLTALSATFFNGLTKLTAINLLGNNIAGEINLAPVQRLEANAGNIQIMRECRICSPKRGNLQVTNIYVNTQNEASVLNGADGTVVYKSNSGGGSQDNTKVTITDRNLKSQILRILRNKDFATYGNRTVDQDFTQSDVDKITELLIDTNITNITGLERFTKLKKLELFPQGPTTLDLTAMQELEEITLGGTMKTITGSNVSLKKVTLKENRNVTKLDLRGFRNIEKVFIEEQPTTPNHIECIAVPANKVEDVKASINITGTSNADLARTKTTLYRSKVQSTPCN
;
A
#
# COMPACT_ATOMS: atom_id res chain seq x y z
N LEU A 1 48.01 19.24 21.37
CA LEU A 1 47.71 20.69 21.42
C LEU A 1 46.72 21.03 22.55
N THR A 2 46.81 20.33 23.69
CA THR A 2 45.97 20.57 24.87
C THR A 2 46.33 21.89 25.55
N GLY A 3 45.37 22.53 26.24
CA GLY A 3 45.59 23.79 26.99
C GLY A 3 45.67 25.05 26.12
N ASN A 4 45.28 24.96 24.85
CA ASN A 4 45.23 26.11 23.93
C ASN A 4 43.78 26.60 23.75
N GLN A 5 43.63 27.74 23.06
CA GLN A 5 42.34 28.35 22.70
C GLN A 5 42.19 28.48 21.17
N LEU A 6 42.55 27.41 20.44
CA LEU A 6 42.45 27.40 18.99
C LEU A 6 40.98 27.53 18.54
N LYS A 7 40.77 28.19 17.40
CA LYS A 7 39.45 28.47 16.83
C LYS A 7 39.42 28.34 15.31
N GLY A 8 38.24 28.16 14.75
CA GLY A 8 38.05 28.10 13.29
C GLY A 8 38.55 26.79 12.68
N THR A 9 39.22 26.88 11.54
CA THR A 9 39.71 25.70 10.79
C THR A 9 41.17 25.40 11.10
N VAL A 10 41.47 24.14 11.43
CA VAL A 10 42.84 23.63 11.55
C VAL A 10 43.10 22.68 10.39
N ASP A 11 44.08 22.97 9.53
CA ASP A 11 44.43 22.11 8.40
C ASP A 11 45.67 21.26 8.70
N LEU A 12 45.44 19.95 8.85
CA LEU A 12 46.45 18.93 9.06
C LEU A 12 46.56 17.97 7.86
N SER A 13 45.99 18.32 6.70
CA SER A 13 45.93 17.46 5.50
C SER A 13 47.31 16.98 5.04
N LYS A 14 48.35 17.78 5.25
CA LYS A 14 49.75 17.45 4.90
C LYS A 14 50.44 16.51 5.91
N LEU A 15 49.85 16.27 7.09
CA LEU A 15 50.41 15.42 8.13
C LEU A 15 49.97 13.96 7.96
N THR A 16 50.64 13.24 7.07
CA THR A 16 50.24 11.87 6.68
C THR A 16 50.43 10.82 7.78
N LYS A 17 51.33 11.07 8.75
CA LYS A 17 51.72 10.12 9.80
C LYS A 17 50.95 10.25 11.13
N LEU A 18 49.83 10.98 11.18
CA LEU A 18 49.02 11.07 12.40
C LEU A 18 48.50 9.69 12.82
N GLN A 19 48.67 9.35 14.10
CA GLN A 19 48.29 8.05 14.67
C GLN A 19 47.14 8.20 15.67
N ASN A 20 46.20 7.26 15.62
CA ASN A 20 45.11 7.12 16.58
C ASN A 20 45.65 7.00 18.03
N GLY A 21 45.01 7.66 19.00
CA GLY A 21 45.41 7.65 20.40
C GLY A 21 46.66 8.47 20.74
N LYS A 22 47.38 8.99 19.74
CA LYS A 22 48.54 9.90 19.92
C LYS A 22 48.19 11.36 19.62
N VAL A 23 47.07 11.61 18.96
CA VAL A 23 46.55 12.96 18.70
C VAL A 23 45.65 13.39 19.86
N SER A 24 45.90 14.60 20.38
CA SER A 24 45.04 15.24 21.37
C SER A 24 44.95 16.74 21.07
N ILE A 25 43.88 17.14 20.40
CA ILE A 25 43.57 18.50 20.00
C ILE A 25 42.25 18.92 20.65
N VAL A 26 41.19 18.15 20.47
CA VAL A 26 39.83 18.50 20.96
C VAL A 26 39.32 17.61 22.09
N LYS A 27 40.07 16.56 22.43
CA LYS A 27 39.75 15.65 23.53
C LYS A 27 39.48 16.41 24.84
N ASN A 28 38.46 15.95 25.57
CA ASN A 28 37.99 16.49 26.85
C ASN A 28 37.65 18.00 26.78
N GLY A 29 37.10 18.46 25.65
CA GLY A 29 36.66 19.85 25.49
C GLY A 29 37.78 20.87 25.24
N ASN A 30 39.03 20.42 25.00
CA ASN A 30 40.10 21.32 24.59
C ASN A 30 39.77 21.98 23.26
N ASN A 31 40.25 23.22 23.05
CA ASN A 31 40.07 23.95 21.80
C ASN A 31 38.62 23.92 21.27
N SER A 32 37.65 24.13 22.16
CA SER A 32 36.21 23.98 21.88
C SER A 32 35.71 24.87 20.75
N GLN A 33 36.39 25.99 20.48
CA GLN A 33 36.10 26.93 19.39
C GLN A 33 36.60 26.49 18.00
N ILE A 34 37.33 25.37 17.89
CA ILE A 34 37.63 24.77 16.58
C ILE A 34 36.32 24.32 15.95
N GLU A 35 36.08 24.74 14.71
CA GLU A 35 34.91 24.37 13.91
C GLU A 35 35.16 23.07 13.14
N LYS A 36 36.36 22.93 12.54
CA LYS A 36 36.75 21.73 11.79
C LYS A 36 38.25 21.53 11.73
N ILE A 37 38.66 20.26 11.62
CA ILE A 37 40.05 19.82 11.46
C ILE A 37 40.16 19.02 10.16
N ILE A 38 40.89 19.55 9.17
CA ILE A 38 41.06 18.90 7.87
C ILE A 38 42.21 17.89 7.96
N VAL A 39 41.98 16.65 7.51
CA VAL A 39 42.98 15.58 7.45
C VAL A 39 43.04 14.93 6.07
N SER A 40 44.01 14.06 5.86
CA SER A 40 44.36 13.54 4.53
C SER A 40 43.28 12.72 3.83
N ASP A 41 42.44 12.02 4.59
CA ASP A 41 41.48 11.06 4.06
C ASP A 41 40.36 10.74 5.06
N VAL A 42 39.25 10.18 4.56
CA VAL A 42 38.05 9.88 5.34
C VAL A 42 38.34 8.86 6.44
N ALA A 43 39.13 7.82 6.17
CA ALA A 43 39.44 6.79 7.16
C ALA A 43 40.19 7.39 8.36
N LYS A 44 41.11 8.32 8.11
CA LYS A 44 41.82 9.05 9.15
C LYS A 44 40.91 9.99 9.92
N ALA A 45 40.00 10.70 9.23
CA ALA A 45 39.00 11.54 9.89
C ALA A 45 38.13 10.71 10.86
N THR A 46 37.58 9.59 10.40
CA THR A 46 36.80 8.66 11.22
C THR A 46 37.60 8.14 12.42
N ALA A 47 38.84 7.71 12.21
CA ALA A 47 39.68 7.19 13.29
C ALA A 47 39.97 8.25 14.38
N LEU A 48 40.20 9.50 13.98
CA LEU A 48 40.48 10.61 14.91
C LEU A 48 39.22 11.13 15.61
N ASN A 49 38.09 11.20 14.90
CA ASN A 49 36.77 11.46 15.49
C ASN A 49 36.46 10.45 16.61
N ASN A 50 36.69 9.15 16.35
CA ASN A 50 36.55 8.09 17.36
C ASN A 50 37.56 8.25 18.51
N SER A 51 38.82 8.59 18.21
CA SER A 51 39.88 8.74 19.22
C SER A 51 39.63 9.88 20.21
N GLU A 52 39.07 10.98 19.74
CA GLU A 52 38.92 12.21 20.51
C GLU A 52 37.48 12.49 20.96
N ARG A 53 36.53 11.63 20.58
CA ARG A 53 35.09 11.77 20.88
C ARG A 53 34.55 13.09 20.33
N THR A 54 34.55 13.20 19.01
CA THR A 54 34.12 14.41 18.29
C THR A 54 33.68 14.07 16.86
N ASN A 55 33.01 15.01 16.19
CA ASN A 55 32.72 15.00 14.76
C ASN A 55 33.55 16.02 13.95
N LYS A 56 34.53 16.70 14.57
CA LYS A 56 35.23 17.86 13.97
C LYS A 56 36.26 17.49 12.91
N TYR A 57 36.72 16.25 12.81
CA TYR A 57 37.66 15.83 11.78
C TYR A 57 36.95 15.55 10.45
N THR A 58 37.51 16.06 9.35
CA THR A 58 36.98 15.88 7.99
C THR A 58 38.09 15.78 6.95
N ALA A 59 37.82 15.09 5.84
CA ALA A 59 38.67 15.11 4.65
C ALA A 59 38.02 15.85 3.47
N THR A 60 36.74 16.18 3.56
CA THR A 60 35.93 16.81 2.49
C THR A 60 35.83 18.32 2.64
N GLY A 61 36.25 18.85 3.79
CA GLY A 61 36.12 20.27 4.13
C GLY A 61 34.83 20.61 4.88
N GLU A 62 33.93 19.65 5.06
CA GLU A 62 32.70 19.77 5.87
C GLU A 62 32.67 18.68 6.95
N VAL A 63 32.23 19.04 8.15
CA VAL A 63 32.10 18.07 9.27
C VAL A 63 30.83 17.24 9.09
N ASP A 64 30.84 16.04 9.67
CA ASP A 64 29.64 15.21 9.65
C ASP A 64 28.52 15.86 10.46
N GLN A 65 27.31 15.86 9.90
CA GLN A 65 26.17 16.59 10.43
C GLN A 65 25.58 15.84 11.63
N ILE A 66 25.44 16.54 12.75
CA ILE A 66 24.71 16.02 13.92
C ILE A 66 23.20 16.04 13.61
N ILE A 67 22.53 14.93 13.90
CA ILE A 67 21.10 14.77 13.73
C ILE A 67 20.37 15.44 14.89
N ASP A 68 19.43 16.31 14.55
CA ASP A 68 18.51 16.94 15.50
C ASP A 68 17.45 15.94 15.94
N LEU A 69 17.77 15.20 17.01
CA LEU A 69 16.89 14.22 17.64
C LEU A 69 16.20 14.82 18.86
N ASP A 70 14.98 14.35 19.12
CA ASP A 70 14.34 14.57 20.42
C ASP A 70 15.26 14.10 21.56
N PRO A 71 15.41 14.87 22.66
CA PRO A 71 16.33 14.52 23.73
C PRO A 71 16.09 13.13 24.35
N VAL A 72 14.83 12.68 24.41
CA VAL A 72 14.47 11.35 24.92
C VAL A 72 14.89 10.26 23.93
N VAL A 73 14.67 10.50 22.63
CA VAL A 73 15.11 9.60 21.56
C VAL A 73 16.64 9.52 21.52
N LYS A 74 17.34 10.66 21.60
CA LYS A 74 18.81 10.70 21.64
C LYS A 74 19.34 9.92 22.84
N SER A 75 18.77 10.13 24.02
CA SER A 75 19.18 9.42 25.24
C SER A 75 19.01 7.90 25.10
N ALA A 76 17.91 7.44 24.50
CA ALA A 76 17.68 6.02 24.25
C ALA A 76 18.70 5.43 23.25
N ILE A 77 19.08 6.19 22.23
CA ILE A 77 20.02 5.76 21.19
C ILE A 77 21.47 5.72 21.71
N VAL A 78 21.88 6.71 22.51
CA VAL A 78 23.25 6.85 23.04
C VAL A 78 23.52 5.88 24.19
N ALA A 79 22.50 5.46 24.95
CA ALA A 79 22.67 4.57 26.10
C ALA A 79 23.13 3.14 25.72
N GLU A 80 22.93 2.74 24.47
CA GLU A 80 23.27 1.40 23.98
C GLU A 80 24.77 1.29 23.70
N SER A 81 25.47 0.42 24.44
CA SER A 81 26.93 0.22 24.31
C SER A 81 27.39 -0.24 22.91
N THR A 82 26.51 -0.87 22.14
CA THR A 82 26.71 -1.24 20.73
C THR A 82 25.88 -0.39 19.77
N GLY A 83 25.35 0.73 20.27
CA GLY A 83 24.43 1.61 19.59
C GLY A 83 25.09 2.45 18.49
N PRO A 84 24.34 3.41 17.95
CA PRO A 84 24.81 4.28 16.87
C PRO A 84 25.93 5.25 17.27
N ASP A 85 26.03 5.67 18.53
CA ASP A 85 27.09 6.57 19.03
C ASP A 85 28.44 5.83 19.08
N ARG A 86 29.20 5.87 17.98
CA ARG A 86 30.42 5.07 17.81
C ARG A 86 31.63 5.74 18.43
N ASN A 87 31.65 7.06 18.47
CA ASN A 87 32.74 7.83 19.06
C ASN A 87 32.48 8.12 20.57
N GLY A 88 31.25 7.94 21.05
CA GLY A 88 30.82 8.17 22.42
C GLY A 88 30.72 9.66 22.79
N ASP A 89 30.62 10.57 21.83
CA ASP A 89 30.55 11.99 22.13
C ASP A 89 29.18 12.44 22.64
N GLY A 90 28.20 11.53 22.65
CA GLY A 90 26.84 11.77 23.11
C GLY A 90 25.95 12.43 22.06
N GLU A 91 26.47 12.66 20.86
CA GLU A 91 25.74 13.11 19.68
C GLU A 91 25.68 12.00 18.64
N ILE A 92 24.71 12.08 17.72
CA ILE A 92 24.60 11.12 16.62
C ILE A 92 24.72 11.88 15.31
N THR A 93 25.64 11.45 14.47
CA THR A 93 25.83 11.99 13.13
C THR A 93 25.06 11.22 12.05
N ILE A 94 24.73 11.91 10.95
CA ILE A 94 25.00 11.45 9.58
C ILE A 94 25.42 9.98 9.41
N SER A 95 26.74 9.83 9.35
CA SER A 95 27.41 8.57 9.04
C SER A 95 27.17 7.51 10.11
N GLU A 96 27.03 7.90 11.38
CA GLU A 96 26.73 6.96 12.47
C GLU A 96 25.35 6.31 12.31
N ALA A 97 24.32 7.11 12.01
CA ALA A 97 22.98 6.60 11.75
C ALA A 97 22.93 5.69 10.51
N LEU A 98 23.67 6.04 9.44
CA LEU A 98 23.78 5.22 8.24
C LEU A 98 24.59 3.93 8.44
N ALA A 99 25.63 3.97 9.28
CA ALA A 99 26.46 2.80 9.59
C ALA A 99 25.76 1.82 10.53
N TYR A 100 24.78 2.28 11.32
CA TYR A 100 24.05 1.43 12.23
C TYR A 100 23.03 0.54 11.51
N THR A 101 23.13 -0.77 11.77
CA THR A 101 22.29 -1.81 11.15
C THR A 101 21.44 -2.58 12.15
N GLY A 102 21.61 -2.27 13.44
CA GLY A 102 20.93 -2.95 14.54
C GLY A 102 19.48 -2.53 14.69
N ARG A 103 18.95 -2.85 15.87
CA ARG A 103 17.62 -2.45 16.33
C ARG A 103 17.70 -1.13 17.08
N ILE A 104 16.71 -0.25 16.91
CA ILE A 104 16.52 0.93 17.75
C ILE A 104 15.34 0.67 18.69
N ASP A 105 15.59 0.84 19.99
CA ASP A 105 14.60 0.67 21.05
C ASP A 105 14.33 2.02 21.75
N ILE A 106 13.11 2.51 21.65
CA ILE A 106 12.64 3.74 22.30
C ILE A 106 11.61 3.33 23.35
N GLY A 107 12.09 3.13 24.59
CA GLY A 107 11.29 2.62 25.70
C GLY A 107 10.84 3.64 26.73
N ILE A 108 11.15 4.92 26.51
CA ILE A 108 11.00 5.98 27.52
C ILE A 108 9.80 6.86 27.15
N ALA A 109 9.02 7.26 28.16
CA ALA A 109 7.89 8.16 28.00
C ALA A 109 8.32 9.61 27.71
N GLY A 110 7.43 10.37 27.07
CA GLY A 110 7.62 11.80 26.84
C GLY A 110 8.40 12.16 25.58
N VAL A 111 8.52 11.22 24.63
CA VAL A 111 9.05 11.52 23.29
C VAL A 111 8.13 12.51 22.59
N ARG A 112 8.64 13.70 22.26
CA ARG A 112 7.87 14.76 21.62
C ARG A 112 7.99 14.73 20.11
N SER A 113 9.13 14.25 19.61
CA SER A 113 9.40 14.15 18.18
C SER A 113 10.15 12.88 17.83
N LEU A 114 9.83 12.30 16.67
CA LEU A 114 10.59 11.21 16.06
C LEU A 114 11.43 11.70 14.86
N LYS A 115 11.51 13.02 14.67
CA LYS A 115 12.37 13.66 13.67
C LYS A 115 13.82 13.19 13.84
N GLY A 116 14.50 12.97 12.72
CA GLY A 116 15.87 12.49 12.67
C GLY A 116 15.95 10.96 12.57
N LEU A 117 14.92 10.21 12.97
CA LEU A 117 14.89 8.75 12.78
C LEU A 117 14.91 8.34 11.30
N GLU A 118 14.47 9.21 10.40
CA GLU A 118 14.52 8.96 8.97
C GLU A 118 15.94 8.82 8.40
N GLN A 119 16.98 9.26 9.14
CA GLN A 119 18.38 9.11 8.76
C GLN A 119 18.93 7.69 8.99
N PHE A 120 18.26 6.88 9.82
CA PHE A 120 18.68 5.51 10.16
C PHE A 120 18.25 4.50 9.09
N LYS A 121 18.68 4.71 7.84
CA LYS A 121 18.21 3.95 6.67
C LYS A 121 18.51 2.45 6.71
N ASN A 122 19.51 2.03 7.48
CA ASN A 122 20.02 0.66 7.46
C ASN A 122 19.62 -0.19 8.66
N ILE A 123 18.81 0.33 9.58
CA ILE A 123 18.34 -0.43 10.74
C ILE A 123 17.54 -1.65 10.33
N SER A 124 17.65 -2.70 11.12
CA SER A 124 16.90 -3.95 10.94
C SER A 124 15.57 -3.93 11.68
N ALA A 125 15.42 -3.11 12.73
CA ALA A 125 14.22 -3.06 13.54
C ALA A 125 14.05 -1.70 14.24
N LEU A 126 12.80 -1.29 14.42
CA LEU A 126 12.42 -0.15 15.24
C LEU A 126 11.35 -0.59 16.24
N ARG A 127 11.59 -0.35 17.53
CA ARG A 127 10.61 -0.52 18.60
C ARG A 127 10.38 0.79 19.34
N ILE A 128 9.11 1.17 19.49
CA ILE A 128 8.65 2.32 20.28
C ILE A 128 7.64 1.78 21.29
N ALA A 129 8.07 1.56 22.53
CA ALA A 129 7.25 0.88 23.53
C ALA A 129 7.69 1.16 24.96
N SER A 130 6.88 1.90 25.73
CA SER A 130 7.08 2.06 27.17
C SER A 130 6.39 0.93 27.96
N GLY A 131 7.01 0.53 29.07
CA GLY A 131 6.45 -0.46 30.01
C GLY A 131 5.27 0.07 30.82
N ASP A 132 5.29 1.36 31.18
CA ASP A 132 4.49 1.88 32.31
C ASP A 132 3.70 3.17 31.95
N GLY A 133 3.55 3.51 30.66
CA GLY A 133 2.84 4.73 30.22
C GLY A 133 2.79 4.93 28.70
N ASN A 134 2.37 6.13 28.27
CA ASN A 134 2.41 6.50 26.85
C ASN A 134 3.82 6.92 26.44
N THR A 135 4.36 6.27 25.41
CA THR A 135 5.73 6.55 24.90
C THR A 135 5.81 7.92 24.22
N LEU A 136 4.84 8.20 23.34
CA LEU A 136 4.73 9.45 22.59
C LEU A 136 3.89 10.47 23.39
N ASP A 137 4.25 11.74 23.27
CA ASP A 137 3.44 12.81 23.82
C ASP A 137 2.03 12.85 23.18
N ALA A 138 1.06 13.46 23.85
CA ALA A 138 -0.31 13.51 23.37
C ALA A 138 -0.50 14.42 22.14
N ASN A 139 0.49 15.25 21.80
CA ASN A 139 0.44 16.17 20.65
C ASN A 139 1.03 15.51 19.39
N ASN A 140 1.77 14.41 19.53
CA ASN A 140 2.37 13.67 18.44
C ASN A 140 1.51 12.46 18.08
N THR A 141 0.41 12.75 17.41
CA THR A 141 -0.60 11.77 17.01
C THR A 141 -0.38 11.20 15.62
N LYS A 142 0.66 11.63 14.88
CA LYS A 142 0.90 11.23 13.49
C LYS A 142 2.35 10.84 13.27
N LEU A 143 2.56 9.68 12.64
CA LEU A 143 3.87 9.19 12.27
C LEU A 143 3.86 8.73 10.82
N SER A 144 4.79 9.26 10.02
CA SER A 144 5.06 8.75 8.68
C SER A 144 6.48 8.20 8.64
N LEU A 145 6.60 6.93 8.29
CA LEU A 145 7.87 6.27 8.06
C LEU A 145 7.99 5.96 6.57
N THR A 146 9.06 6.45 5.95
CA THR A 146 9.30 6.27 4.51
C THR A 146 10.72 5.81 4.25
N ALA A 147 10.84 4.80 3.38
CA ALA A 147 12.10 4.31 2.82
C ALA A 147 13.10 3.81 3.88
N PHE A 148 12.78 2.67 4.51
CA PHE A 148 13.73 1.88 5.30
C PHE A 148 14.02 0.55 4.59
N PRO A 149 14.99 0.51 3.67
CA PRO A 149 15.22 -0.62 2.76
C PRO A 149 15.62 -1.93 3.45
N ASN A 150 16.09 -1.86 4.71
CA ASN A 150 16.64 -3.00 5.45
C ASN A 150 15.82 -3.41 6.67
N MET A 151 14.79 -2.64 7.03
CA MET A 151 14.00 -2.91 8.24
C MET A 151 13.09 -4.12 8.04
N LYS A 152 13.12 -5.03 9.01
CA LYS A 152 12.36 -6.28 9.03
C LYS A 152 11.20 -6.25 10.00
N THR A 153 11.33 -5.51 11.10
CA THR A 153 10.31 -5.47 12.16
C THR A 153 10.02 -4.04 12.63
N LEU A 154 8.73 -3.71 12.71
CA LEU A 154 8.23 -2.50 13.36
C LEU A 154 7.35 -2.88 14.55
N ASP A 155 7.74 -2.42 15.73
CA ASP A 155 6.98 -2.60 16.97
C ASP A 155 6.61 -1.23 17.56
N ILE A 156 5.33 -0.95 17.69
CA ILE A 156 4.83 0.24 18.37
C ILE A 156 3.80 -0.20 19.39
N SER A 157 3.96 0.15 20.66
CA SER A 157 2.95 -0.18 21.67
C SER A 157 2.84 0.86 22.76
N ASN A 158 1.64 0.96 23.35
CA ASN A 158 1.37 1.92 24.44
C ASN A 158 1.71 3.36 24.00
N THR A 159 1.03 3.83 22.95
CA THR A 159 1.20 5.18 22.40
C THR A 159 -0.13 5.87 22.16
N THR A 160 -0.09 7.20 22.09
CA THR A 160 -1.18 8.10 21.72
C THR A 160 -1.35 8.24 20.19
N LEU A 161 -0.57 7.50 19.40
CA LEU A 161 -0.54 7.60 17.94
C LEU A 161 -1.93 7.34 17.35
N GLU A 162 -2.43 8.29 16.56
CA GLU A 162 -3.73 8.21 15.89
C GLU A 162 -3.59 7.87 14.39
N GLU A 163 -2.48 8.23 13.75
CA GLU A 163 -2.23 7.98 12.34
C GLU A 163 -0.83 7.42 12.10
N LEU A 164 -0.75 6.34 11.30
CA LEU A 164 0.51 5.73 10.89
C LEU A 164 0.55 5.53 9.36
N GLU A 165 1.56 6.11 8.72
CA GLU A 165 1.87 5.86 7.31
C GLU A 165 3.18 5.07 7.20
N ILE A 166 3.12 3.96 6.45
CA ILE A 166 4.26 3.10 6.14
C ILE A 166 4.39 3.03 4.62
N LYS A 167 5.52 3.51 4.09
CA LYS A 167 5.77 3.54 2.65
C LYS A 167 7.17 3.06 2.27
N ASN A 168 7.25 2.16 1.29
CA ASN A 168 8.49 1.64 0.70
C ASN A 168 9.36 0.88 1.73
N PHE A 169 8.91 -0.31 2.11
CA PHE A 169 9.57 -1.20 3.07
C PHE A 169 9.77 -2.59 2.46
N PRO A 170 10.73 -2.75 1.54
CA PRO A 170 10.86 -3.95 0.70
C PRO A 170 11.27 -5.22 1.46
N LYS A 171 11.71 -5.12 2.72
CA LYS A 171 12.14 -6.26 3.56
C LYS A 171 11.34 -6.42 4.86
N LEU A 172 10.31 -5.61 5.06
CA LEU A 172 9.53 -5.62 6.29
C LEU A 172 8.63 -6.85 6.33
N THR A 173 8.83 -7.71 7.31
CA THR A 173 8.08 -8.96 7.48
C THR A 173 7.06 -8.87 8.61
N ARG A 174 7.23 -7.94 9.55
CA ARG A 174 6.35 -7.80 10.72
C ARG A 174 6.05 -6.35 11.07
N ILE A 175 4.76 -6.05 11.23
CA ILE A 175 4.24 -4.83 11.84
C ILE A 175 3.39 -5.21 13.04
N SER A 176 3.68 -4.63 14.19
CA SER A 176 2.89 -4.79 15.40
C SER A 176 2.68 -3.44 16.06
N VAL A 177 1.47 -2.89 15.91
CA VAL A 177 1.04 -1.63 16.51
C VAL A 177 -0.09 -1.94 17.49
N VAL A 178 0.19 -2.03 18.78
CA VAL A 178 -0.77 -2.60 19.75
C VAL A 178 -1.00 -1.72 20.98
N ASN A 179 -2.18 -1.85 21.60
CA ASN A 179 -2.53 -1.11 22.82
C ASN A 179 -2.33 0.42 22.66
N GLY A 180 -2.87 0.98 21.58
CA GLY A 180 -2.71 2.40 21.23
C GLY A 180 -4.04 3.09 20.95
N ASN A 181 -3.97 4.22 20.25
CA ASN A 181 -5.14 5.00 19.83
C ASN A 181 -5.25 5.13 18.31
N LEU A 182 -4.67 4.18 17.56
CA LEU A 182 -4.58 4.28 16.11
C LEU A 182 -5.98 4.29 15.48
N LYS A 183 -6.29 5.36 14.75
CA LYS A 183 -7.56 5.56 14.02
C LYS A 183 -7.39 5.31 12.53
N ASN A 184 -6.23 5.67 11.98
CA ASN A 184 -5.90 5.52 10.56
C ASN A 184 -4.55 4.84 10.37
N ILE A 185 -4.48 3.95 9.38
CA ILE A 185 -3.23 3.34 8.96
C ILE A 185 -3.18 3.20 7.43
N SER A 186 -2.02 3.46 6.86
CA SER A 186 -1.70 3.21 5.45
C SER A 186 -0.43 2.37 5.36
N ILE A 187 -0.49 1.27 4.60
CA ILE A 187 0.66 0.40 4.33
C ILE A 187 0.80 0.27 2.82
N VAL A 188 1.85 0.87 2.27
CA VAL A 188 2.12 0.91 0.84
C VAL A 188 3.51 0.35 0.57
N GLU A 189 3.62 -0.55 -0.41
CA GLU A 189 4.90 -1.14 -0.84
C GLU A 189 5.65 -1.89 0.30
N ALA A 190 4.90 -2.67 1.09
CA ALA A 190 5.43 -3.63 2.07
C ALA A 190 5.09 -5.08 1.65
N THR A 191 5.48 -5.46 0.42
CA THR A 191 5.03 -6.70 -0.23
C THR A 191 5.55 -7.99 0.42
N GLU A 192 6.55 -7.89 1.30
CA GLU A 192 7.12 -9.01 2.06
C GLU A 192 6.48 -9.20 3.44
N LEU A 193 5.46 -8.40 3.78
CA LEU A 193 4.80 -8.44 5.08
C LEU A 193 4.11 -9.78 5.32
N GLN A 194 4.42 -10.42 6.45
CA GLN A 194 3.91 -11.73 6.87
C GLN A 194 3.01 -11.61 8.10
N GLU A 195 3.34 -10.70 9.01
CA GLU A 195 2.60 -10.49 10.26
C GLU A 195 2.12 -9.04 10.37
N LEU A 196 0.81 -8.87 10.53
CA LEU A 196 0.19 -7.58 10.83
C LEU A 196 -0.65 -7.71 12.11
N SER A 197 -0.20 -7.04 13.17
CA SER A 197 -1.00 -6.85 14.38
C SER A 197 -1.31 -5.37 14.57
N LEU A 198 -2.60 -5.04 14.61
CA LEU A 198 -3.15 -3.73 14.94
C LEU A 198 -4.09 -3.83 16.16
N GLU A 199 -3.83 -4.81 17.02
CA GLU A 199 -4.66 -5.15 18.18
C GLU A 199 -4.84 -3.97 19.14
N ARG A 200 -6.06 -3.83 19.67
CA ARG A 200 -6.42 -2.89 20.75
C ARG A 200 -6.03 -1.44 20.40
N ASN A 201 -6.51 -0.99 19.24
CA ASN A 201 -6.48 0.41 18.83
C ASN A 201 -7.92 0.97 18.72
N SER A 202 -8.09 2.01 17.90
CA SER A 202 -9.34 2.74 17.71
C SER A 202 -9.74 2.79 16.22
N LEU A 203 -9.36 1.78 15.42
CA LEU A 203 -9.69 1.71 14.00
C LEU A 203 -11.20 1.54 13.83
N THR A 204 -11.80 2.36 12.96
CA THR A 204 -13.25 2.33 12.66
C THR A 204 -13.57 1.88 11.24
N ALA A 205 -12.59 1.95 10.33
CA ALA A 205 -12.71 1.47 8.97
C ALA A 205 -11.34 1.07 8.43
N LEU A 206 -11.33 0.24 7.40
CA LEU A 206 -10.18 -0.01 6.54
C LEU A 206 -10.59 0.34 5.11
N SER A 207 -9.65 0.82 4.30
CA SER A 207 -9.93 1.03 2.87
C SER A 207 -10.22 -0.30 2.19
N ALA A 208 -11.06 -0.30 1.14
CA ALA A 208 -11.39 -1.51 0.37
C ALA A 208 -10.15 -2.17 -0.27
N THR A 209 -9.06 -1.43 -0.40
CA THR A 209 -7.78 -1.84 -0.98
C THR A 209 -6.69 -2.04 0.07
N PHE A 210 -7.00 -2.01 1.37
CA PHE A 210 -6.00 -2.02 2.45
C PHE A 210 -5.03 -3.21 2.37
N PHE A 211 -5.53 -4.40 2.00
CA PHE A 211 -4.73 -5.61 1.87
C PHE A 211 -4.12 -5.81 0.47
N ASN A 212 -4.33 -4.89 -0.48
CA ASN A 212 -3.79 -5.01 -1.83
C ASN A 212 -2.25 -5.01 -1.79
N GLY A 213 -1.65 -6.02 -2.41
CA GLY A 213 -0.19 -6.19 -2.43
C GLY A 213 0.39 -6.82 -1.16
N LEU A 214 -0.40 -7.03 -0.09
CA LEU A 214 0.01 -7.74 1.13
C LEU A 214 -0.24 -9.26 1.00
N THR A 215 0.18 -9.83 -0.13
CA THR A 215 -0.20 -11.20 -0.55
C THR A 215 0.42 -12.30 0.32
N LYS A 216 1.47 -11.97 1.09
CA LYS A 216 2.26 -12.89 1.93
C LYS A 216 1.85 -12.93 3.40
N LEU A 217 0.80 -12.22 3.81
CA LEU A 217 0.32 -12.25 5.19
C LEU A 217 -0.08 -13.66 5.61
N THR A 218 0.48 -14.10 6.74
CA THR A 218 0.16 -15.38 7.41
C THR A 218 -0.43 -15.17 8.80
N ALA A 219 -0.38 -13.94 9.33
CA ALA A 219 -1.03 -13.58 10.59
C ALA A 219 -1.63 -12.18 10.50
N ILE A 220 -2.90 -12.07 10.90
CA ILE A 220 -3.65 -10.81 10.92
C ILE A 220 -4.36 -10.73 12.26
N ASN A 221 -4.03 -9.72 13.07
CA ASN A 221 -4.71 -9.47 14.34
C ASN A 221 -5.26 -8.04 14.37
N LEU A 222 -6.59 -7.93 14.29
CA LEU A 222 -7.35 -6.67 14.37
C LEU A 222 -8.25 -6.63 15.61
N LEU A 223 -8.07 -7.56 16.56
CA LEU A 223 -8.86 -7.68 17.78
C LEU A 223 -8.90 -6.36 18.57
N GLY A 224 -10.03 -6.07 19.21
CA GLY A 224 -10.15 -4.90 20.10
C GLY A 224 -10.20 -3.54 19.41
N ASN A 225 -10.54 -3.50 18.12
CA ASN A 225 -10.90 -2.28 17.39
C ASN A 225 -12.43 -2.10 17.31
N ASN A 226 -12.90 -1.16 16.50
CA ASN A 226 -14.33 -0.90 16.24
C ASN A 226 -14.61 -0.77 14.73
N ILE A 227 -13.99 -1.65 13.93
CA ILE A 227 -14.08 -1.60 12.47
C ILE A 227 -15.53 -1.88 12.03
N ALA A 228 -16.01 -1.11 11.06
CA ALA A 228 -17.31 -1.24 10.44
C ALA A 228 -17.19 -1.46 8.92
N GLY A 229 -18.25 -2.03 8.33
CA GLY A 229 -18.34 -2.21 6.88
C GLY A 229 -17.69 -3.50 6.39
N GLU A 230 -17.10 -3.46 5.20
CA GLU A 230 -16.59 -4.64 4.53
C GLU A 230 -15.06 -4.66 4.51
N ILE A 231 -14.48 -5.86 4.65
CA ILE A 231 -13.04 -6.09 4.55
C ILE A 231 -12.77 -7.02 3.38
N ASN A 232 -11.78 -6.70 2.55
CA ASN A 232 -11.37 -7.56 1.45
C ASN A 232 -10.02 -8.23 1.75
N LEU A 233 -10.05 -9.53 2.02
CA LEU A 233 -8.86 -10.38 2.22
C LEU A 233 -8.52 -11.23 1.00
N ALA A 234 -9.28 -11.16 -0.10
CA ALA A 234 -9.00 -11.90 -1.32
C ALA A 234 -7.56 -11.74 -1.87
N PRO A 235 -6.88 -10.59 -1.73
CA PRO A 235 -5.47 -10.47 -2.13
C PRO A 235 -4.50 -11.34 -1.31
N VAL A 236 -4.87 -11.73 -0.08
CA VAL A 236 -4.00 -12.50 0.83
C VAL A 236 -4.05 -13.98 0.46
N GLN A 237 -2.89 -14.59 0.26
CA GLN A 237 -2.79 -15.99 -0.14
C GLN A 237 -2.73 -16.93 1.06
N ARG A 238 -3.17 -18.19 0.87
CA ARG A 238 -3.04 -19.27 1.86
C ARG A 238 -3.70 -18.96 3.21
N LEU A 239 -4.80 -18.20 3.22
CA LEU A 239 -5.51 -17.86 4.46
C LEU A 239 -6.01 -19.11 5.20
N GLU A 240 -6.50 -20.12 4.47
CA GLU A 240 -7.00 -21.37 5.06
C GLU A 240 -5.96 -22.06 5.96
N ALA A 241 -4.74 -22.24 5.45
CA ALA A 241 -3.65 -22.89 6.17
C ALA A 241 -3.20 -22.09 7.41
N ASN A 242 -3.54 -20.81 7.47
CA ASN A 242 -3.14 -19.88 8.52
C ASN A 242 -4.32 -19.40 9.38
N ALA A 243 -5.50 -20.02 9.26
CA ALA A 243 -6.72 -19.51 9.88
C ALA A 243 -6.63 -19.32 11.41
N GLY A 244 -5.82 -20.14 12.10
CA GLY A 244 -5.57 -19.99 13.54
C GLY A 244 -4.85 -18.69 13.94
N ASN A 245 -4.17 -18.05 12.99
CA ASN A 245 -3.44 -16.79 13.17
C ASN A 245 -4.24 -15.56 12.67
N ILE A 246 -5.49 -15.76 12.24
CA ILE A 246 -6.37 -14.69 11.78
C ILE A 246 -7.38 -14.40 12.89
N GLN A 247 -7.29 -13.21 13.48
CA GLN A 247 -8.17 -12.74 14.56
C GLN A 247 -8.68 -11.35 14.21
N ILE A 248 -9.88 -11.28 13.63
CA ILE A 248 -10.50 -10.01 13.23
C ILE A 248 -11.75 -9.75 14.07
N MET A 249 -12.62 -10.74 14.21
CA MET A 249 -13.95 -10.53 14.79
C MET A 249 -14.02 -10.75 16.30
N ARG A 250 -13.04 -11.43 16.89
CA ARG A 250 -13.02 -11.72 18.34
C ARG A 250 -13.09 -10.45 19.20
N GLU A 251 -13.89 -10.53 20.26
CA GLU A 251 -14.02 -9.47 21.26
C GLU A 251 -12.81 -9.45 22.21
N CYS A 252 -12.24 -8.26 22.41
CA CYS A 252 -11.29 -8.01 23.49
C CYS A 252 -12.01 -7.98 24.84
N ARG A 253 -12.08 -9.12 25.53
CA ARG A 253 -12.76 -9.26 26.82
C ARG A 253 -12.09 -8.52 27.97
N ILE A 254 -10.79 -8.24 27.85
CA ILE A 254 -9.99 -7.50 28.85
C ILE A 254 -10.01 -5.98 28.62
N CYS A 255 -10.58 -5.52 27.51
CA CYS A 255 -10.73 -4.10 27.21
C CYS A 255 -11.88 -3.49 28.01
N SER A 256 -11.77 -2.22 28.38
CA SER A 256 -12.83 -1.43 29.00
C SER A 256 -13.05 -0.13 28.21
N PRO A 257 -14.19 0.07 27.52
CA PRO A 257 -15.23 -0.94 27.30
C PRO A 257 -14.71 -2.13 26.48
N LYS A 258 -15.44 -3.25 26.50
CA LYS A 258 -15.17 -4.36 25.60
C LYS A 258 -15.27 -3.87 24.16
N ARG A 259 -14.30 -4.25 23.33
CA ARG A 259 -14.22 -3.82 21.92
C ARG A 259 -14.13 -5.03 21.03
N GLY A 260 -14.82 -4.95 19.89
CA GLY A 260 -14.76 -5.94 18.83
C GLY A 260 -15.24 -5.30 17.53
N ASN A 261 -14.83 -5.86 16.40
CA ASN A 261 -15.19 -5.37 15.07
C ASN A 261 -16.65 -5.78 14.69
N LEU A 262 -17.59 -5.62 15.63
CA LEU A 262 -18.96 -6.11 15.55
C LEU A 262 -19.79 -5.46 14.43
N GLN A 263 -19.32 -4.34 13.89
CA GLN A 263 -19.96 -3.62 12.78
C GLN A 263 -19.43 -4.06 11.41
N VAL A 264 -18.48 -5.01 11.36
CA VAL A 264 -18.07 -5.64 10.10
C VAL A 264 -19.21 -6.51 9.58
N THR A 265 -19.68 -6.20 8.37
CA THR A 265 -20.78 -6.91 7.73
C THR A 265 -20.29 -8.13 6.96
N ASN A 266 -19.19 -8.00 6.22
CA ASN A 266 -18.60 -9.08 5.42
C ASN A 266 -17.07 -8.99 5.40
N ILE A 267 -16.40 -10.14 5.41
CA ILE A 267 -14.97 -10.29 5.14
C ILE A 267 -14.81 -11.19 3.92
N TYR A 268 -14.38 -10.64 2.79
CA TYR A 268 -14.31 -11.36 1.53
C TYR A 268 -12.99 -12.12 1.38
N VAL A 269 -13.08 -13.40 1.00
CA VAL A 269 -11.95 -14.31 0.70
C VAL A 269 -12.16 -14.99 -0.64
N ASN A 270 -11.19 -15.75 -1.17
CA ASN A 270 -11.30 -16.25 -2.54
C ASN A 270 -12.25 -17.44 -2.67
N THR A 271 -12.33 -18.33 -1.68
CA THR A 271 -13.09 -19.58 -1.79
C THR A 271 -14.06 -19.81 -0.63
N GLN A 272 -15.09 -20.62 -0.87
CA GLN A 272 -16.04 -21.01 0.18
C GLN A 272 -15.38 -21.85 1.29
N ASN A 273 -14.38 -22.64 0.94
CA ASN A 273 -13.64 -23.44 1.92
C ASN A 273 -12.82 -22.55 2.87
N GLU A 274 -12.09 -21.57 2.31
CA GLU A 274 -11.41 -20.53 3.10
C GLU A 274 -12.39 -19.82 4.03
N ALA A 275 -13.56 -19.41 3.53
CA ALA A 275 -14.56 -18.72 4.32
C ALA A 275 -15.06 -19.59 5.48
N SER A 276 -15.38 -20.86 5.24
CA SER A 276 -15.82 -21.80 6.28
C SER A 276 -14.76 -22.02 7.36
N VAL A 277 -13.50 -22.23 6.97
CA VAL A 277 -12.39 -22.46 7.91
C VAL A 277 -12.12 -21.21 8.76
N LEU A 278 -12.12 -20.02 8.15
CA LEU A 278 -11.91 -18.75 8.87
C LEU A 278 -13.07 -18.40 9.79
N ASN A 279 -14.32 -18.63 9.36
CA ASN A 279 -15.49 -18.49 10.22
C ASN A 279 -15.39 -19.36 11.49
N GLY A 280 -14.96 -20.62 11.33
CA GLY A 280 -14.71 -21.52 12.45
C GLY A 280 -13.56 -21.04 13.36
N ALA A 281 -12.44 -20.62 12.78
CA ALA A 281 -11.26 -20.20 13.54
C ALA A 281 -11.48 -18.86 14.27
N ASP A 282 -12.10 -17.86 13.64
CA ASP A 282 -12.34 -16.54 14.22
C ASP A 282 -13.65 -16.48 15.04
N GLY A 283 -14.46 -17.55 15.01
CA GLY A 283 -15.70 -17.66 15.78
C GLY A 283 -16.81 -16.74 15.28
N THR A 284 -16.98 -16.64 13.96
CA THR A 284 -17.89 -15.71 13.30
C THR A 284 -18.58 -16.36 12.08
N VAL A 285 -19.42 -15.60 11.39
CA VAL A 285 -20.12 -16.01 10.15
C VAL A 285 -19.96 -15.01 9.00
N VAL A 286 -19.16 -13.96 9.22
CA VAL A 286 -19.02 -12.82 8.29
C VAL A 286 -18.00 -13.08 7.18
N TYR A 287 -17.16 -14.12 7.26
CA TYR A 287 -16.28 -14.46 6.13
C TYR A 287 -17.13 -15.03 4.99
N LYS A 288 -17.01 -14.44 3.79
CA LYS A 288 -17.75 -14.77 2.57
C LYS A 288 -16.79 -15.02 1.41
N SER A 289 -17.17 -15.91 0.51
CA SER A 289 -16.38 -16.17 -0.71
C SER A 289 -16.69 -15.15 -1.81
N ASN A 290 -15.64 -14.61 -2.44
CA ASN A 290 -15.70 -13.86 -3.70
C ASN A 290 -15.87 -14.77 -4.91
N SER A 291 -15.50 -16.06 -4.81
CA SER A 291 -15.77 -16.99 -5.91
C SER A 291 -17.26 -17.10 -6.22
N GLY A 292 -18.14 -16.64 -5.32
CA GLY A 292 -19.54 -16.99 -5.40
C GLY A 292 -19.72 -18.52 -5.46
N GLY A 293 -20.93 -18.99 -5.68
CA GLY A 293 -21.09 -20.34 -6.22
C GLY A 293 -20.92 -21.52 -5.25
N GLY A 294 -21.42 -21.40 -4.01
CA GLY A 294 -22.33 -22.46 -3.59
C GLY A 294 -23.65 -22.27 -4.34
N SER A 295 -24.38 -23.34 -4.66
CA SER A 295 -25.73 -23.24 -5.25
C SER A 295 -26.77 -22.53 -4.35
N GLN A 296 -26.34 -21.94 -3.22
CA GLN A 296 -27.15 -21.37 -2.15
C GLN A 296 -26.60 -20.05 -1.56
N ASP A 297 -25.66 -19.34 -2.21
CA ASP A 297 -25.23 -18.02 -1.69
C ASP A 297 -26.35 -16.98 -1.79
N ASN A 298 -26.99 -16.72 -0.66
CA ASN A 298 -28.12 -15.80 -0.54
C ASN A 298 -27.72 -14.38 -0.12
N THR A 299 -26.43 -14.04 -0.18
CA THR A 299 -25.96 -12.69 0.14
C THR A 299 -26.63 -11.66 -0.77
N LYS A 300 -27.34 -10.69 -0.19
CA LYS A 300 -28.07 -9.68 -0.97
C LYS A 300 -27.12 -8.81 -1.79
N VAL A 301 -27.40 -8.69 -3.09
CA VAL A 301 -26.72 -7.80 -4.03
C VAL A 301 -27.61 -6.59 -4.28
N THR A 302 -27.16 -5.43 -3.83
CA THR A 302 -27.91 -4.18 -3.99
C THR A 302 -27.66 -3.60 -5.37
N ILE A 303 -28.70 -3.63 -6.20
CA ILE A 303 -28.77 -2.94 -7.49
C ILE A 303 -29.91 -1.95 -7.41
N THR A 304 -29.65 -0.67 -7.66
CA THR A 304 -30.66 0.40 -7.47
C THR A 304 -31.34 0.81 -8.77
N ASP A 305 -30.69 0.62 -9.91
CA ASP A 305 -31.23 0.97 -11.23
C ASP A 305 -32.29 -0.07 -11.65
N ARG A 306 -33.54 0.40 -11.86
CA ARG A 306 -34.68 -0.46 -12.22
C ARG A 306 -34.52 -1.09 -13.60
N ASN A 307 -33.86 -0.41 -14.54
CA ASN A 307 -33.61 -0.94 -15.88
C ASN A 307 -32.57 -2.06 -15.80
N LEU A 308 -31.51 -1.86 -15.02
CA LEU A 308 -30.52 -2.92 -14.74
C LEU A 308 -31.17 -4.13 -14.05
N LYS A 309 -32.00 -3.90 -13.01
CA LYS A 309 -32.76 -5.00 -12.37
C LYS A 309 -33.62 -5.77 -13.37
N SER A 310 -34.35 -5.06 -14.23
CA SER A 310 -35.21 -5.66 -15.26
C SER A 310 -34.40 -6.51 -16.24
N GLN A 311 -33.25 -6.01 -16.66
CA GLN A 311 -32.36 -6.70 -17.58
C GLN A 311 -31.77 -7.97 -16.97
N ILE A 312 -31.26 -7.89 -15.73
CA ILE A 312 -30.75 -9.04 -14.98
C ILE A 312 -31.85 -10.09 -14.80
N LEU A 313 -33.05 -9.68 -14.38
CA LEU A 313 -34.17 -10.59 -14.20
C LEU A 313 -34.54 -11.31 -15.50
N ARG A 314 -34.51 -10.62 -16.64
CA ARG A 314 -34.73 -11.23 -17.96
C ARG A 314 -33.68 -12.30 -18.27
N ILE A 315 -32.40 -12.03 -18.00
CA ILE A 315 -31.31 -13.00 -18.19
C ILE A 315 -31.54 -14.23 -17.31
N LEU A 316 -31.88 -14.02 -16.04
CA LEU A 316 -32.11 -15.09 -15.08
C LEU A 316 -33.33 -15.95 -15.46
N ARG A 317 -34.45 -15.34 -15.87
CA ARG A 317 -35.63 -16.07 -16.36
C ARG A 317 -35.35 -16.92 -17.58
N ASN A 318 -34.51 -16.44 -18.50
CA ASN A 318 -34.11 -17.21 -19.67
C ASN A 318 -33.24 -18.43 -19.29
N LYS A 319 -32.48 -18.34 -18.19
CA LYS A 319 -31.65 -19.46 -17.69
C LYS A 319 -32.43 -20.44 -16.83
N ASP A 320 -33.34 -19.94 -15.99
CA ASP A 320 -34.11 -20.73 -15.03
C ASP A 320 -35.49 -20.10 -14.80
N PHE A 321 -36.41 -20.40 -15.70
CA PHE A 321 -37.76 -19.86 -15.62
C PHE A 321 -38.53 -20.38 -14.39
N ALA A 322 -38.26 -21.61 -13.94
CA ALA A 322 -38.94 -22.21 -12.81
C ALA A 322 -38.68 -21.42 -11.51
N THR A 323 -37.45 -20.96 -11.31
CA THR A 323 -37.08 -20.16 -10.13
C THR A 323 -37.49 -18.69 -10.27
N TYR A 324 -37.30 -18.09 -11.46
CA TYR A 324 -37.40 -16.62 -11.61
C TYR A 324 -38.67 -16.11 -12.31
N GLY A 325 -39.52 -17.00 -12.83
CA GLY A 325 -40.70 -16.64 -13.62
C GLY A 325 -41.66 -15.72 -12.86
N ASN A 326 -41.86 -15.99 -11.56
CA ASN A 326 -42.77 -15.24 -10.69
C ASN A 326 -42.09 -14.07 -9.94
N ARG A 327 -40.76 -13.92 -10.04
CA ARG A 327 -40.03 -12.87 -9.33
C ARG A 327 -40.34 -11.51 -9.95
N THR A 328 -40.51 -10.47 -9.13
CA THR A 328 -40.74 -9.10 -9.59
C THR A 328 -39.43 -8.30 -9.67
N VAL A 329 -39.43 -7.20 -10.43
CA VAL A 329 -38.25 -6.35 -10.60
C VAL A 329 -37.83 -5.64 -9.30
N ASP A 330 -38.76 -5.47 -8.35
CA ASP A 330 -38.48 -4.76 -7.10
C ASP A 330 -37.73 -5.65 -6.09
N GLN A 331 -37.79 -6.97 -6.25
CA GLN A 331 -37.06 -7.91 -5.40
C GLN A 331 -35.55 -7.81 -5.62
N ASP A 332 -34.78 -7.88 -4.54
CA ASP A 332 -33.32 -7.82 -4.60
C ASP A 332 -32.74 -9.16 -5.04
N PHE A 333 -31.63 -9.12 -5.77
CA PHE A 333 -30.87 -10.31 -6.16
C PHE A 333 -29.96 -10.77 -5.03
N THR A 334 -29.56 -12.03 -5.10
CA THR A 334 -28.52 -12.60 -4.26
C THR A 334 -27.23 -12.79 -5.05
N GLN A 335 -26.14 -13.12 -4.37
CA GLN A 335 -24.86 -13.43 -5.00
C GLN A 335 -25.01 -14.65 -5.92
N SER A 336 -25.69 -15.71 -5.47
CA SER A 336 -25.97 -16.89 -6.32
C SER A 336 -26.86 -16.60 -7.52
N ASP A 337 -27.64 -15.51 -7.50
CA ASP A 337 -28.35 -15.04 -8.68
C ASP A 337 -27.36 -14.45 -9.69
N VAL A 338 -26.54 -13.47 -9.29
CA VAL A 338 -25.64 -12.77 -10.20
C VAL A 338 -24.47 -13.64 -10.69
N ASP A 339 -24.06 -14.65 -9.91
CA ASP A 339 -23.04 -15.62 -10.30
C ASP A 339 -23.46 -16.49 -11.50
N LYS A 340 -24.77 -16.63 -11.76
CA LYS A 340 -25.28 -17.35 -12.94
C LYS A 340 -25.05 -16.58 -14.24
N ILE A 341 -24.64 -15.32 -14.15
CA ILE A 341 -24.46 -14.40 -15.27
C ILE A 341 -22.97 -14.32 -15.60
N THR A 342 -22.59 -14.99 -16.69
CA THR A 342 -21.22 -15.00 -17.19
C THR A 342 -20.99 -13.97 -18.31
N GLU A 343 -22.06 -13.44 -18.89
CA GLU A 343 -22.00 -12.41 -19.91
C GLU A 343 -23.09 -11.37 -19.66
N LEU A 344 -22.73 -10.09 -19.73
CA LEU A 344 -23.66 -9.00 -19.48
C LEU A 344 -23.40 -7.83 -20.43
N LEU A 345 -24.47 -7.34 -21.04
CA LEU A 345 -24.51 -6.08 -21.78
C LEU A 345 -25.25 -5.07 -20.91
N ILE A 346 -24.72 -3.87 -20.73
CA ILE A 346 -25.36 -2.75 -20.06
C ILE A 346 -25.69 -1.74 -21.14
N ASP A 347 -26.98 -1.48 -21.34
CA ASP A 347 -27.46 -0.60 -22.40
C ASP A 347 -27.44 0.89 -22.01
N THR A 348 -27.86 1.73 -22.96
CA THR A 348 -27.88 3.20 -22.83
C THR A 348 -28.96 3.74 -21.91
N ASN A 349 -29.88 2.91 -21.41
CA ASN A 349 -30.93 3.36 -20.49
C ASN A 349 -30.55 3.16 -19.03
N ILE A 350 -29.37 2.61 -18.75
CA ILE A 350 -28.86 2.38 -17.40
C ILE A 350 -28.02 3.58 -16.98
N THR A 351 -28.41 4.20 -15.87
CA THR A 351 -27.78 5.41 -15.33
C THR A 351 -27.01 5.14 -14.04
N ASN A 352 -27.24 4.01 -13.39
CA ASN A 352 -26.48 3.56 -12.22
C ASN A 352 -26.11 2.08 -12.33
N ILE A 353 -24.80 1.78 -12.20
CA ILE A 353 -24.25 0.41 -12.26
C ILE A 353 -23.75 -0.11 -10.91
N THR A 354 -24.10 0.54 -9.79
CA THR A 354 -23.83 0.03 -8.45
C THR A 354 -24.35 -1.40 -8.32
N GLY A 355 -23.51 -2.29 -7.79
CA GLY A 355 -23.77 -3.71 -7.66
C GLY A 355 -23.09 -4.54 -8.75
N LEU A 356 -22.62 -3.96 -9.87
CA LEU A 356 -21.90 -4.71 -10.89
C LEU A 356 -20.60 -5.31 -10.36
N GLU A 357 -19.93 -4.67 -9.39
CA GLU A 357 -18.74 -5.20 -8.72
C GLU A 357 -18.96 -6.60 -8.10
N ARG A 358 -20.22 -6.99 -7.88
CA ARG A 358 -20.61 -8.29 -7.34
C ARG A 358 -20.71 -9.39 -8.38
N PHE A 359 -20.54 -9.08 -9.67
CA PHE A 359 -20.67 -10.07 -10.73
C PHE A 359 -19.34 -10.79 -10.97
N THR A 360 -18.90 -11.57 -9.99
CA THR A 360 -17.55 -12.15 -9.92
C THR A 360 -17.30 -13.25 -10.97
N LYS A 361 -18.39 -13.84 -11.50
CA LYS A 361 -18.39 -14.87 -12.56
C LYS A 361 -18.50 -14.33 -14.00
N LEU A 362 -18.54 -13.00 -14.18
CA LEU A 362 -18.55 -12.44 -15.53
C LEU A 362 -17.25 -12.78 -16.25
N LYS A 363 -17.39 -13.25 -17.48
CA LYS A 363 -16.32 -13.46 -18.46
C LYS A 363 -16.31 -12.38 -19.53
N LYS A 364 -17.48 -11.81 -19.84
CA LYS A 364 -17.63 -10.73 -20.81
C LYS A 364 -18.60 -9.65 -20.31
N LEU A 365 -18.18 -8.40 -20.40
CA LEU A 365 -18.99 -7.23 -20.00
C LEU A 365 -18.96 -6.15 -21.07
N GLU A 366 -20.12 -5.70 -21.54
CA GLU A 366 -20.23 -4.58 -22.47
C GLU A 366 -20.97 -3.42 -21.80
N LEU A 367 -20.38 -2.22 -21.78
CA LEU A 367 -20.88 -1.06 -21.03
C LEU A 367 -21.23 0.10 -21.96
N PHE A 368 -22.51 0.46 -22.05
CA PHE A 368 -22.99 1.68 -22.72
C PHE A 368 -23.81 2.61 -21.81
N PRO A 369 -23.47 2.81 -20.52
CA PRO A 369 -24.33 3.57 -19.60
C PRO A 369 -24.38 5.07 -19.94
N GLN A 370 -25.33 5.78 -19.33
CA GLN A 370 -25.48 7.25 -19.41
C GLN A 370 -25.07 8.02 -18.14
N GLY A 371 -24.57 7.35 -17.11
CA GLY A 371 -24.24 7.96 -15.82
C GLY A 371 -22.82 7.68 -15.35
N PRO A 372 -22.50 6.44 -14.93
CA PRO A 372 -21.17 6.08 -14.43
C PRO A 372 -20.10 6.31 -15.49
N THR A 373 -18.95 6.75 -15.01
CA THR A 373 -17.77 7.06 -15.84
C THR A 373 -16.58 6.17 -15.51
N THR A 374 -16.64 5.41 -14.42
CA THR A 374 -15.58 4.52 -13.95
C THR A 374 -16.19 3.24 -13.37
N LEU A 375 -15.44 2.14 -13.47
CA LEU A 375 -15.77 0.86 -12.87
C LEU A 375 -14.49 0.18 -12.37
N ASP A 376 -14.49 -0.24 -11.10
CA ASP A 376 -13.41 -1.04 -10.53
C ASP A 376 -13.63 -2.53 -10.83
N LEU A 377 -12.65 -3.16 -11.49
CA LEU A 377 -12.72 -4.55 -11.93
C LEU A 377 -12.02 -5.53 -10.97
N THR A 378 -11.60 -5.08 -9.79
CA THR A 378 -10.84 -5.90 -8.81
C THR A 378 -11.61 -7.13 -8.36
N ALA A 379 -12.94 -7.08 -8.26
CA ALA A 379 -13.72 -8.25 -7.84
C ALA A 379 -14.09 -9.20 -9.00
N MET A 380 -14.00 -8.76 -10.26
CA MET A 380 -14.47 -9.53 -11.43
C MET A 380 -13.43 -10.53 -11.94
N GLN A 381 -12.84 -11.34 -11.07
CA GLN A 381 -11.60 -12.09 -11.35
C GLN A 381 -11.66 -13.08 -12.54
N GLU A 382 -12.84 -13.41 -13.07
CA GLU A 382 -13.02 -14.24 -14.27
C GLU A 382 -13.24 -13.43 -15.56
N LEU A 383 -13.26 -12.09 -15.50
CA LEU A 383 -13.57 -11.24 -16.64
C LEU A 383 -12.44 -11.25 -17.65
N GLU A 384 -12.71 -11.74 -18.86
CA GLU A 384 -11.74 -11.89 -19.95
C GLU A 384 -11.84 -10.75 -20.97
N GLU A 385 -13.06 -10.26 -21.23
CA GLU A 385 -13.32 -9.21 -22.22
C GLU A 385 -14.21 -8.10 -21.66
N ILE A 386 -13.84 -6.84 -21.92
CA ILE A 386 -14.67 -5.68 -21.62
C ILE A 386 -14.79 -4.73 -22.80
N THR A 387 -16.00 -4.22 -23.04
CA THR A 387 -16.27 -3.16 -24.01
C THR A 387 -16.71 -1.90 -23.27
N LEU A 388 -16.04 -0.78 -23.53
CA LEU A 388 -16.34 0.53 -22.98
C LEU A 388 -16.95 1.42 -24.08
N GLY A 389 -18.20 1.80 -23.88
CA GLY A 389 -18.96 2.78 -24.67
C GLY A 389 -19.71 3.74 -23.75
N GLY A 390 -20.71 4.44 -24.29
CA GLY A 390 -21.53 5.38 -23.50
C GLY A 390 -20.68 6.44 -22.78
N THR A 391 -20.96 6.67 -21.50
CA THR A 391 -20.27 7.65 -20.65
C THR A 391 -18.97 7.15 -20.00
N MET A 392 -18.55 5.90 -20.25
CA MET A 392 -17.36 5.33 -19.61
C MET A 392 -16.10 6.09 -19.99
N LYS A 393 -15.32 6.53 -18.99
CA LYS A 393 -14.04 7.24 -19.14
C LYS A 393 -12.84 6.35 -18.84
N THR A 394 -12.97 5.42 -17.90
CA THR A 394 -11.87 4.54 -17.50
C THR A 394 -12.36 3.30 -16.75
N ILE A 395 -11.44 2.37 -16.49
CA ILE A 395 -11.57 1.22 -15.60
C ILE A 395 -10.41 1.23 -14.61
N THR A 396 -10.63 0.72 -13.40
CA THR A 396 -9.60 0.66 -12.36
C THR A 396 -9.49 -0.74 -11.76
N GLY A 397 -8.52 -0.92 -10.87
CA GLY A 397 -8.32 -2.16 -10.14
C GLY A 397 -7.24 -3.06 -10.72
N SER A 398 -7.22 -4.30 -10.25
CA SER A 398 -6.31 -5.34 -10.73
C SER A 398 -7.09 -6.61 -11.00
N ASN A 399 -7.37 -6.86 -12.28
CA ASN A 399 -8.02 -8.08 -12.73
C ASN A 399 -6.99 -9.02 -13.34
N VAL A 400 -6.97 -10.28 -12.91
CA VAL A 400 -5.99 -11.25 -13.39
C VAL A 400 -6.39 -11.95 -14.69
N SER A 401 -7.65 -11.88 -15.12
CA SER A 401 -8.14 -12.61 -16.30
C SER A 401 -8.37 -11.74 -17.52
N LEU A 402 -8.40 -10.41 -17.36
CA LEU A 402 -8.74 -9.49 -18.45
C LEU A 402 -7.68 -9.53 -19.56
N LYS A 403 -8.08 -9.98 -20.75
CA LYS A 403 -7.24 -10.12 -21.95
C LYS A 403 -7.53 -9.06 -23.00
N LYS A 404 -8.76 -8.52 -23.01
CA LYS A 404 -9.22 -7.63 -24.09
C LYS A 404 -10.06 -6.47 -23.58
N VAL A 405 -9.70 -5.26 -24.01
CA VAL A 405 -10.49 -4.03 -23.85
C VAL A 405 -10.90 -3.53 -25.23
N THR A 406 -12.18 -3.19 -25.42
CA THR A 406 -12.68 -2.58 -26.66
C THR A 406 -13.26 -1.21 -26.34
N LEU A 407 -12.80 -0.16 -27.03
CA LEU A 407 -13.37 1.18 -26.96
C LEU A 407 -14.31 1.35 -28.16
N LYS A 408 -15.62 1.27 -27.93
CA LYS A 408 -16.62 1.28 -29.02
C LYS A 408 -17.37 2.60 -29.07
N GLU A 409 -17.09 3.38 -30.11
CA GLU A 409 -17.56 4.75 -30.33
C GLU A 409 -17.41 5.61 -29.04
N ASN A 410 -16.34 5.35 -28.28
CA ASN A 410 -16.12 5.94 -26.97
C ASN A 410 -15.20 7.15 -27.09
N ARG A 411 -15.77 8.35 -26.94
CA ARG A 411 -15.05 9.64 -26.97
C ARG A 411 -14.66 10.16 -25.59
N ASN A 412 -14.97 9.40 -24.55
CA ASN A 412 -14.82 9.79 -23.15
C ASN A 412 -13.49 9.29 -22.56
N VAL A 413 -12.94 8.21 -23.12
CA VAL A 413 -11.61 7.70 -22.78
C VAL A 413 -10.55 8.54 -23.47
N THR A 414 -9.83 9.36 -22.70
CA THR A 414 -8.65 10.12 -23.15
C THR A 414 -7.35 9.50 -22.66
N LYS A 415 -7.35 8.97 -21.44
CA LYS A 415 -6.24 8.23 -20.82
C LYS A 415 -6.74 6.90 -20.29
N LEU A 416 -6.05 5.81 -20.63
CA LEU A 416 -6.41 4.46 -20.18
C LEU A 416 -5.20 3.79 -19.54
N ASP A 417 -5.20 3.65 -18.21
CA ASP A 417 -4.12 2.99 -17.47
C ASP A 417 -4.49 1.54 -17.15
N LEU A 418 -3.87 0.61 -17.86
CA LEU A 418 -4.04 -0.83 -17.74
C LEU A 418 -2.83 -1.52 -17.10
N ARG A 419 -1.90 -0.80 -16.49
CA ARG A 419 -0.68 -1.41 -15.90
C ARG A 419 -0.97 -2.43 -14.79
N GLY A 420 -2.13 -2.34 -14.14
CA GLY A 420 -2.61 -3.32 -13.16
C GLY A 420 -3.12 -4.64 -13.75
N PHE A 421 -3.34 -4.72 -15.06
CA PHE A 421 -3.99 -5.85 -15.75
C PHE A 421 -2.94 -6.70 -16.47
N ARG A 422 -2.28 -7.59 -15.71
CA ARG A 422 -1.06 -8.31 -16.16
C ARG A 422 -1.24 -9.19 -17.40
N ASN A 423 -2.47 -9.66 -17.63
CA ASN A 423 -2.81 -10.55 -18.74
C ASN A 423 -3.46 -9.84 -19.94
N ILE A 424 -3.45 -8.50 -19.96
CA ILE A 424 -3.95 -7.75 -21.12
C ILE A 424 -3.13 -8.11 -22.37
N GLU A 425 -3.83 -8.36 -23.47
CA GLU A 425 -3.23 -8.70 -24.77
C GLU A 425 -3.73 -7.77 -25.87
N LYS A 426 -4.98 -7.33 -25.80
CA LYS A 426 -5.66 -6.62 -26.89
C LYS A 426 -6.36 -5.36 -26.42
N VAL A 427 -6.13 -4.26 -27.13
CA VAL A 427 -6.94 -3.04 -27.04
C VAL A 427 -7.48 -2.74 -28.43
N PHE A 428 -8.79 -2.82 -28.58
CA PHE A 428 -9.47 -2.49 -29.82
C PHE A 428 -10.13 -1.12 -29.72
N ILE A 429 -10.10 -0.37 -30.81
CA ILE A 429 -10.68 0.96 -30.90
C ILE A 429 -11.59 0.96 -32.13
N GLU A 430 -12.89 0.85 -31.88
CA GLU A 430 -13.94 0.79 -32.88
C GLU A 430 -14.60 2.16 -32.99
N GLU A 431 -14.14 2.98 -33.94
CA GLU A 431 -14.72 4.30 -34.19
C GLU A 431 -14.54 4.72 -35.65
N GLN A 432 -15.29 5.74 -36.06
CA GLN A 432 -15.11 6.32 -37.39
C GLN A 432 -13.69 6.92 -37.56
N PRO A 433 -13.04 6.71 -38.73
CA PRO A 433 -11.75 7.32 -39.02
C PRO A 433 -11.76 8.85 -38.91
N THR A 434 -12.91 9.48 -39.15
CA THR A 434 -13.12 10.94 -39.08
C THR A 434 -13.32 11.47 -37.65
N THR A 435 -13.47 10.61 -36.64
CA THR A 435 -13.59 11.07 -35.25
C THR A 435 -12.32 11.82 -34.85
N PRO A 436 -12.41 13.00 -34.20
CA PRO A 436 -11.23 13.73 -33.74
C PRO A 436 -10.33 12.89 -32.83
N ASN A 437 -9.01 13.10 -32.93
CA ASN A 437 -8.05 12.37 -32.09
C ASN A 437 -8.25 12.76 -30.62
N HIS A 438 -8.75 11.83 -29.79
CA HIS A 438 -9.03 12.10 -28.37
C HIS A 438 -8.22 11.24 -27.39
N ILE A 439 -7.65 10.11 -27.84
CA ILE A 439 -6.81 9.25 -26.99
C ILE A 439 -5.40 9.83 -26.92
N GLU A 440 -5.02 10.24 -25.72
CA GLU A 440 -3.72 10.83 -25.41
C GLU A 440 -2.72 9.78 -24.94
N CYS A 441 -3.18 8.75 -24.21
CA CYS A 441 -2.31 7.74 -23.62
C CYS A 441 -3.03 6.42 -23.33
N ILE A 442 -2.34 5.31 -23.60
CA ILE A 442 -2.71 3.95 -23.16
C ILE A 442 -1.49 3.35 -22.44
N ALA A 443 -1.55 3.26 -21.11
CA ALA A 443 -0.47 2.68 -20.32
C ALA A 443 -0.74 1.18 -20.09
N VAL A 444 0.24 0.31 -20.33
CA VAL A 444 0.12 -1.15 -20.18
C VAL A 444 1.37 -1.74 -19.50
N PRO A 445 1.34 -2.99 -19.00
CA PRO A 445 2.54 -3.63 -18.48
C PRO A 445 3.67 -3.63 -19.53
N ALA A 446 4.93 -3.45 -19.10
CA ALA A 446 6.06 -3.29 -20.01
C ALA A 446 6.21 -4.44 -21.02
N ASN A 447 5.91 -5.66 -20.59
CA ASN A 447 5.94 -6.88 -21.41
C ASN A 447 4.73 -7.03 -22.35
N LYS A 448 3.78 -6.09 -22.36
CA LYS A 448 2.55 -6.12 -23.16
C LYS A 448 2.45 -4.99 -24.19
N VAL A 449 3.41 -4.06 -24.20
CA VAL A 449 3.39 -2.86 -25.07
C VAL A 449 3.26 -3.23 -26.55
N GLU A 450 4.10 -4.14 -27.04
CA GLU A 450 4.12 -4.47 -28.47
C GLU A 450 2.89 -5.31 -28.90
N ASP A 451 2.43 -6.24 -28.06
CA ASP A 451 1.21 -7.03 -28.30
C ASP A 451 -0.02 -6.11 -28.42
N VAL A 452 -0.14 -5.15 -27.49
CA VAL A 452 -1.25 -4.20 -27.50
C VAL A 452 -1.17 -3.26 -28.71
N LYS A 453 0.01 -2.75 -29.06
CA LYS A 453 0.20 -1.96 -30.30
C LYS A 453 -0.24 -2.75 -31.54
N ALA A 454 0.16 -4.01 -31.65
CA ALA A 454 -0.21 -4.86 -32.79
C ALA A 454 -1.73 -5.07 -32.88
N SER A 455 -2.42 -5.13 -31.74
CA SER A 455 -3.87 -5.32 -31.67
C SER A 455 -4.69 -4.09 -32.09
N ILE A 456 -4.15 -2.87 -31.96
CA ILE A 456 -4.87 -1.65 -32.31
C ILE A 456 -5.00 -1.54 -33.84
N ASN A 457 -6.24 -1.49 -34.31
CA ASN A 457 -6.60 -1.22 -35.70
C ASN A 457 -7.93 -0.45 -35.74
N ILE A 458 -7.98 0.68 -36.45
CA ILE A 458 -9.21 1.46 -36.63
C ILE A 458 -10.00 0.90 -37.80
N THR A 459 -11.20 0.37 -37.53
CA THR A 459 -12.10 -0.18 -38.55
C THR A 459 -13.29 0.74 -38.80
N GLY A 460 -13.43 1.25 -40.03
CA GLY A 460 -14.59 2.01 -40.49
C GLY A 460 -14.58 2.19 -42.01
N THR A 461 -15.73 2.03 -42.67
CA THR A 461 -15.87 1.81 -44.12
C THR A 461 -15.65 3.05 -45.01
N SER A 462 -15.16 4.17 -44.47
CA SER A 462 -15.24 5.48 -45.16
C SER A 462 -13.91 6.14 -45.55
N ASN A 463 -12.73 5.70 -45.08
CA ASN A 463 -11.44 6.18 -45.61
C ASN A 463 -10.25 5.35 -45.06
N ALA A 464 -9.66 4.48 -45.90
CA ALA A 464 -8.59 3.58 -45.49
C ALA A 464 -7.29 4.30 -45.07
N ASP A 465 -6.96 5.43 -45.72
CA ASP A 465 -5.75 6.20 -45.38
C ASP A 465 -5.88 6.91 -44.03
N LEU A 466 -7.06 7.46 -43.75
CA LEU A 466 -7.34 8.08 -42.47
C LEU A 466 -7.32 7.03 -41.35
N ALA A 467 -7.91 5.85 -41.59
CA ALA A 467 -7.88 4.73 -40.65
C ALA A 467 -6.45 4.27 -40.35
N ARG A 468 -5.58 4.15 -41.37
CA ARG A 468 -4.16 3.79 -41.23
C ARG A 468 -3.37 4.85 -40.47
N THR A 469 -3.58 6.13 -40.78
CA THR A 469 -2.93 7.26 -40.10
C THR A 469 -3.33 7.29 -38.62
N LYS A 470 -4.62 7.15 -38.32
CA LYS A 470 -5.14 7.14 -36.95
C LYS A 470 -4.69 5.91 -36.17
N THR A 471 -4.65 4.74 -36.81
CA THR A 471 -4.07 3.51 -36.24
C THR A 471 -2.61 3.73 -35.84
N THR A 472 -1.81 4.35 -36.72
CA THR A 472 -0.40 4.67 -36.43
C THR A 472 -0.27 5.63 -35.26
N LEU A 473 -1.13 6.65 -35.19
CA LEU A 473 -1.18 7.59 -34.08
C LEU A 473 -1.48 6.89 -32.74
N TYR A 474 -2.52 6.08 -32.65
CA TYR A 474 -2.86 5.45 -31.37
C TYR A 474 -1.90 4.35 -30.95
N ARG A 475 -1.27 3.65 -31.90
CA ARG A 475 -0.13 2.78 -31.58
C ARG A 475 1.02 3.55 -30.93
N SER A 476 1.27 4.81 -31.33
CA SER A 476 2.29 5.64 -30.70
C SER A 476 1.90 6.17 -29.31
N LYS A 477 0.63 6.06 -28.92
CA LYS A 477 0.14 6.41 -27.58
C LYS A 477 0.25 5.27 -26.55
N VAL A 478 0.65 4.07 -26.98
CA VAL A 478 0.84 2.93 -26.09
C VAL A 478 2.22 2.98 -25.44
N GLN A 479 2.28 2.97 -24.12
CA GLN A 479 3.51 3.08 -23.33
C GLN A 479 3.49 2.21 -22.07
N SER A 480 4.65 1.99 -21.46
CA SER A 480 4.79 1.25 -20.19
C SER A 480 4.73 2.13 -18.94
N THR A 481 4.80 3.45 -19.11
CA THR A 481 4.77 4.45 -18.05
C THR A 481 3.35 4.94 -17.78
N PRO A 482 3.04 5.42 -16.56
CA PRO A 482 1.73 6.00 -16.26
C PRO A 482 1.32 7.07 -17.27
N CYS A 483 0.01 7.18 -17.53
CA CYS A 483 -0.57 8.31 -18.24
C CYS A 483 -0.59 9.54 -17.31
N ASN A 484 0.54 10.23 -17.18
CA ASN A 484 0.65 11.47 -16.39
C ASN A 484 -0.28 12.55 -16.94
#